data_AF-A0A7S1HCD9-F1
#
_entry.id   AF-A0A7S1HCD9-F1
#
_cell.length_a   1.000
_cell.length_b   1.000
_cell.length_c   1.000
_cell.angle_alpha   90.00
_cell.angle_beta   90.00
_cell.angle_gamma   90.00
#
_symmetry.space_group_name_H-M   'P 1'
#
loop_
_entity.id
_entity.type
_entity.pdbx_description
1 polymer ?
#
loop_
_entity_poly.entity_id
_entity_poly.type
_entity_poly.pdbx_seq_one_letter_code
_entity_poly.pdbx_strand_id
1 'polypeptide(L)'
;SGLAFFHPSLYFFSALFGGGVWARILHPFFGVIMVAAFAVLFLRLWRENVFTPADREWVEHSADMLRGNKAAMPPVGKYNAGQKGVFWLMAGCLAVLLVT
;
A
#
# COMPACT_ATOMS: atom_id res chain seq x y z
N SER A 1 14.79 -4.20 -5.06
CA SER A 1 15.18 -4.89 -6.32
C SER A 1 14.40 -4.40 -7.53
N GLY A 2 13.06 -4.28 -7.50
CA GLY A 2 12.29 -3.77 -8.65
C GLY A 2 12.76 -2.38 -9.16
N LEU A 3 12.93 -1.41 -8.26
CA LEU A 3 13.47 -0.08 -8.59
C LEU A 3 14.86 -0.13 -9.27
N ALA A 4 15.70 -1.11 -8.89
CA ALA A 4 17.03 -1.27 -9.47
C ALA A 4 16.99 -1.62 -10.97
N PHE A 5 15.90 -2.25 -11.42
CA PHE A 5 15.66 -2.61 -12.81
C PHE A 5 14.73 -1.63 -13.53
N PHE A 6 14.06 -0.76 -12.79
CA PHE A 6 13.20 0.29 -13.36
C PHE A 6 14.00 1.47 -13.91
N HIS A 7 14.98 1.97 -13.14
CA HIS A 7 15.80 3.11 -13.55
C HIS A 7 17.30 2.88 -13.27
N PRO A 8 18.21 3.08 -14.24
CA PRO A 8 19.64 2.76 -14.08
C PRO A 8 20.33 3.47 -12.90
N SER A 9 19.96 4.72 -12.58
CA SER A 9 20.56 5.43 -11.43
C SER A 9 20.28 4.76 -10.08
N LEU A 10 19.28 3.87 -10.03
CA LEU A 10 18.87 3.13 -8.84
C LEU A 10 19.47 1.72 -8.79
N TYR A 11 20.36 1.36 -9.72
CA TYR A 11 20.93 0.01 -9.83
C TYR A 11 21.65 -0.45 -8.55
N PHE A 12 22.15 0.48 -7.74
CA PHE A 12 22.77 0.17 -6.45
C PHE A 12 21.82 -0.58 -5.49
N PHE A 13 20.50 -0.46 -5.63
CA PHE A 13 19.54 -1.27 -4.87
C PHE A 13 19.61 -2.77 -5.17
N SER A 14 20.26 -3.20 -6.24
CA SER A 14 20.52 -4.62 -6.51
C SER A 14 21.46 -5.24 -5.47
N ALA A 15 22.29 -4.44 -4.80
CA ALA A 15 23.19 -4.89 -3.74
C ALA A 15 22.45 -5.49 -2.53
N LEU A 16 21.19 -5.09 -2.28
CA LEU A 16 20.35 -5.66 -1.20
C LEU A 16 20.21 -7.18 -1.31
N PHE A 17 20.27 -7.72 -2.53
CA PHE A 17 20.19 -9.16 -2.80
C PHE A 17 21.53 -9.75 -3.21
N GLY A 18 22.64 -9.03 -3.06
CA GLY A 18 23.98 -9.48 -3.47
C GLY A 18 24.33 -9.21 -4.94
N GLY A 19 23.55 -8.37 -5.63
CA GLY A 19 23.84 -7.91 -7.00
C GLY A 19 22.72 -8.20 -8.00
N GLY A 20 22.91 -7.78 -9.26
CA GLY A 20 21.87 -7.83 -10.29
C GLY A 20 21.34 -9.24 -10.60
N VAL A 21 22.20 -10.26 -10.61
CA VAL A 21 21.80 -11.65 -10.89
C VAL A 21 20.84 -12.16 -9.80
N TRP A 22 21.26 -12.08 -8.54
CA TRP A 22 20.45 -12.51 -7.41
C TRP A 22 19.19 -11.66 -7.23
N ALA A 23 19.28 -10.34 -7.44
CA ALA A 23 18.12 -9.47 -7.40
C ALA A 23 17.05 -9.88 -8.43
N ARG A 24 17.45 -10.32 -9.63
CA ARG A 24 16.50 -10.79 -10.66
C ARG A 24 15.86 -12.13 -10.28
N ILE A 25 16.66 -13.06 -9.76
CA ILE A 25 16.17 -14.38 -9.35
C ILE A 25 15.23 -14.27 -8.15
N LEU A 26 15.63 -13.52 -7.11
CA LEU A 26 14.91 -13.49 -5.83
C LEU A 26 13.68 -12.57 -5.83
N HIS A 27 13.66 -11.50 -6.64
CA HIS A 27 12.56 -10.53 -6.63
C HIS A 27 11.15 -11.15 -6.78
N PRO A 28 10.87 -12.05 -7.75
CA PRO A 28 9.54 -12.64 -7.88
C PRO A 28 9.15 -13.51 -6.67
N PHE A 29 10.08 -14.24 -6.07
CA PHE A 29 9.79 -15.07 -4.88
C PHE A 29 9.37 -14.20 -3.68
N PHE A 30 10.11 -13.11 -3.42
CA PHE A 30 9.72 -12.15 -2.38
C PHE A 30 8.40 -11.45 -2.73
N GLY A 31 8.14 -11.19 -4.01
CA GLY A 31 6.85 -10.67 -4.49
C GLY A 31 5.67 -11.58 -4.12
N VAL A 32 5.78 -12.88 -4.41
CA VAL A 32 4.74 -13.86 -4.07
C VAL A 32 4.55 -13.98 -2.54
N ILE A 33 5.64 -14.00 -1.77
CA ILE A 33 5.57 -14.03 -0.30
C ILE A 33 4.86 -12.79 0.23
N MET A 34 5.17 -11.60 -0.30
CA MET A 34 4.53 -10.35 0.07
C MET A 34 3.02 -10.40 -0.23
N VAL A 35 2.63 -10.87 -1.41
CA VAL A 35 1.21 -11.01 -1.80
C VAL A 35 0.49 -11.99 -0.88
N ALA A 36 1.09 -13.13 -0.55
CA ALA A 36 0.50 -14.11 0.36
C ALA A 36 0.32 -13.54 1.78
N ALA A 37 1.33 -12.86 2.31
CA ALA A 37 1.26 -12.20 3.61
C ALA A 37 0.19 -11.09 3.63
N PHE A 38 0.12 -10.28 2.57
CA PHE A 38 -0.91 -9.26 2.43
C PHE A 38 -2.31 -9.86 2.27
N ALA A 39 -2.47 -11.00 1.59
CA ALA A 39 -3.76 -11.68 1.48
C ALA A 39 -4.31 -12.09 2.85
N VAL A 40 -3.45 -12.58 3.76
CA VAL A 40 -3.85 -12.86 5.15
C VAL A 40 -4.33 -11.58 5.86
N LEU A 41 -3.62 -10.47 5.69
CA LEU A 41 -4.02 -9.17 6.24
C LEU A 41 -5.35 -8.69 5.65
N PHE A 42 -5.51 -8.82 4.34
CA PHE A 42 -6.71 -8.42 3.61
C PHE A 42 -7.92 -9.18 4.13
N LEU A 43 -7.84 -10.51 4.23
CA LEU A 43 -8.95 -11.35 4.72
C LEU A 43 -9.38 -10.99 6.16
N ARG A 44 -8.45 -10.49 6.98
CA ARG A 44 -8.75 -10.02 8.35
C ARG A 44 -9.36 -8.64 8.40
N LEU A 45 -8.93 -7.71 7.55
CA LEU A 45 -9.21 -6.28 7.70
C LEU A 45 -10.19 -5.70 6.67
N TRP A 46 -10.52 -6.42 5.60
CA TRP A 46 -11.31 -5.86 4.49
C TRP A 46 -12.67 -5.30 4.94
N ARG A 47 -13.35 -5.98 5.88
CA ARG A 47 -14.66 -5.54 6.40
C ARG A 47 -14.58 -4.19 7.12
N GLU A 48 -13.51 -3.98 7.87
CA GLU A 48 -13.28 -2.73 8.60
C GLU A 48 -12.83 -1.59 7.67
N ASN A 49 -12.42 -1.93 6.45
CA ASN A 49 -11.97 -0.99 5.42
C ASN A 49 -13.04 -0.71 4.34
N VAL A 50 -14.28 -1.18 4.52
CA VAL A 50 -15.40 -0.80 3.65
C VAL A 50 -15.70 0.69 3.84
N PHE A 51 -15.89 1.40 2.73
CA PHE A 51 -16.29 2.81 2.75
C PHE A 51 -17.74 2.93 3.24
N THR A 52 -17.93 3.88 4.15
CA THR A 52 -19.18 4.21 4.83
C THR A 52 -19.55 5.66 4.51
N PRO A 53 -20.81 6.08 4.74
CA PRO A 53 -21.19 7.48 4.53
C PRO A 53 -20.34 8.49 5.31
N ALA A 54 -19.87 8.13 6.52
CA ALA A 54 -18.97 8.97 7.32
C ALA A 54 -17.61 9.23 6.66
N ASP A 55 -17.15 8.32 5.80
CA ASP A 55 -15.89 8.51 5.07
C ASP A 55 -15.99 9.64 4.04
N ARG A 56 -17.20 9.92 3.52
CA ARG A 56 -17.43 11.04 2.60
C ARG A 56 -17.20 12.38 3.30
N GLU A 57 -17.79 12.55 4.48
CA GLU A 57 -17.59 13.74 5.32
C GLU A 57 -16.11 13.91 5.69
N TRP A 58 -15.42 12.81 6.02
CA TRP A 58 -13.98 12.84 6.27
C TRP A 58 -13.18 13.36 5.06
N VAL A 59 -13.54 12.95 3.84
CA VAL A 59 -12.87 13.41 2.61
C VAL A 59 -13.10 14.90 2.37
N GLU A 60 -14.31 15.41 2.66
CA GLU A 60 -14.63 16.84 2.56
C GLU A 60 -13.75 17.69 3.50
N HIS A 61 -13.42 17.16 4.68
CA HIS A 61 -12.51 17.80 5.66
C HIS A 61 -11.04 17.40 5.53
N SER A 62 -10.66 16.63 4.51
CA SER A 62 -9.28 16.12 4.37
C SER A 62 -8.21 17.22 4.28
N ALA A 63 -8.57 18.40 3.74
CA ALA A 63 -7.68 19.56 3.71
C ALA A 63 -7.29 20.05 5.11
N ASP A 64 -8.21 19.99 6.08
CA ASP A 64 -7.95 20.37 7.46
C ASP A 64 -7.00 19.38 8.13
N MET A 65 -7.16 18.07 7.87
CA MET A 65 -6.22 17.03 8.31
C MET A 65 -4.81 17.27 7.78
N LEU A 66 -4.67 17.60 6.48
CA LEU A 66 -3.37 17.86 5.85
C LEU A 66 -2.70 19.12 6.40
N ARG A 67 -3.49 20.10 6.86
CA ARG A 67 -3.00 21.29 7.58
C ARG A 67 -2.69 21.01 9.06
N GLY A 68 -2.93 19.78 9.53
CA GLY A 68 -2.70 19.36 10.91
C GLY A 68 -3.83 19.71 11.89
N ASN A 69 -4.95 20.25 11.42
CA ASN A 69 -6.08 20.62 12.26
C ASN A 69 -6.96 19.41 12.59
N LYS A 70 -6.47 18.56 13.50
CA LYS A 70 -7.19 17.34 13.92
C LYS A 70 -8.49 17.61 14.67
N ALA A 71 -8.62 18.78 15.30
CA ALA A 71 -9.81 19.14 16.07
C ALA A 71 -11.03 19.40 15.17
N ALA A 72 -10.81 19.79 13.92
CA ALA A 72 -11.88 20.01 12.93
C ALA A 72 -12.31 18.73 12.20
N MET A 73 -11.71 17.57 12.52
CA MET A 73 -12.02 16.32 11.83
C MET A 73 -13.30 15.67 12.35
N PRO A 74 -14.17 15.14 11.47
CA PRO A 74 -15.34 14.40 11.88
C PRO A 74 -14.95 13.10 12.63
N PRO A 75 -15.86 12.54 13.44
CA PRO A 75 -15.63 11.26 14.09
C PRO A 75 -15.29 10.16 13.09
N VAL A 76 -14.20 9.44 13.34
CA VAL A 76 -13.77 8.29 12.53
C VAL A 76 -13.98 6.99 13.29
N GLY A 77 -14.30 5.92 12.57
CA GLY A 77 -14.25 4.57 13.12
C GLY A 77 -12.82 4.09 13.33
N LYS A 78 -12.60 2.78 13.27
CA LYS A 78 -11.26 2.18 13.44
C LYS A 78 -10.25 2.69 12.40
N TYR A 79 -10.70 2.93 11.16
CA TYR A 79 -9.90 3.47 10.07
C TYR A 79 -10.61 4.67 9.43
N ASN A 80 -9.83 5.68 9.05
CA ASN A 80 -10.34 6.84 8.32
C ASN A 80 -10.34 6.60 6.79
N ALA A 81 -11.01 7.48 6.04
CA ALA A 81 -11.17 7.32 4.59
C ALA A 81 -9.83 7.24 3.83
N GLY A 82 -8.81 8.00 4.27
CA GLY A 82 -7.47 7.95 3.67
C GLY A 82 -6.80 6.59 3.86
N GLN A 83 -6.86 6.02 5.06
CA GLN A 83 -6.33 4.68 5.37
C GLN A 83 -7.06 3.60 4.57
N LYS A 84 -8.39 3.68 4.48
CA LYS A 84 -9.19 2.77 3.65
C LYS A 84 -8.82 2.87 2.17
N GLY A 85 -8.61 4.09 1.67
CA GLY A 85 -8.15 4.34 0.30
C GLY A 85 -6.80 3.66 0.01
N VAL A 86 -5.82 3.83 0.91
CA VAL A 86 -4.52 3.17 0.79
C VAL A 86 -4.66 1.64 0.85
N PHE A 87 -5.52 1.10 1.72
CA PHE A 87 -5.77 -0.35 1.80
C PHE A 87 -6.26 -0.92 0.47
N TRP A 88 -7.27 -0.30 -0.15
CA TRP A 88 -7.82 -0.75 -1.43
C TRP A 88 -6.87 -0.52 -2.60
N LEU A 89 -6.13 0.60 -2.62
CA LEU A 89 -5.10 0.85 -3.61
C LEU A 89 -4.00 -0.22 -3.55
N MET A 90 -3.51 -0.53 -2.35
CA MET A 90 -2.51 -1.57 -2.14
C MET A 90 -3.01 -2.93 -2.61
N ALA A 91 -4.25 -3.30 -2.26
CA ALA A 91 -4.86 -4.55 -2.70
C ALA A 91 -4.92 -4.64 -4.23
N GLY A 92 -5.37 -3.57 -4.90
CA GLY A 92 -5.42 -3.50 -6.36
C GLY A 92 -4.04 -3.59 -7.01
N CYS A 93 -3.06 -2.80 -6.54
CA CYS A 93 -1.70 -2.82 -7.08
C CYS A 93 -1.02 -4.18 -6.91
N LEU A 94 -1.19 -4.83 -5.74
CA LEU A 94 -0.63 -6.16 -5.50
C LEU A 94 -1.28 -7.24 -6.37
N ALA A 95 -2.59 -7.14 -6.63
CA ALA A 95 -3.27 -8.04 -7.56
C ALA A 95 -2.75 -7.87 -8.99
N VAL A 96 -2.56 -6.63 -9.45
CA VAL A 96 -1.97 -6.36 -10.77
C VAL A 96 -0.55 -6.90 -10.85
N LEU A 97 0.30 -6.60 -9.86
CA LEU A 97 1.69 -7.08 -9.81
C LEU A 97 1.82 -8.60 -9.72
N LEU A 98 0.83 -9.32 -9.20
CA LEU A 98 0.83 -10.79 -9.18
C LEU A 98 0.56 -11.37 -10.58
N VAL A 99 -0.30 -10.70 -11.34
CA VAL A 99 -0.75 -11.16 -12.66
C VAL A 99 0.26 -10.82 -13.77
N THR A 100 0.98 -9.71 -13.63
CA THR A 100 1.99 -9.23 -14.60
C THR A 100 3.40 -9.63 -14.21
#